data_AF-A0A7M5XP52-F1
#
_entry.id   AF-A0A7M5XP52-F1
#
_cell.length_a   1.000
_cell.length_b   1.000
_cell.length_c   1.000
_cell.angle_alpha   90.00
_cell.angle_beta   90.00
_cell.angle_gamma   90.00
#
_symmetry.space_group_name_H-M   'P 1'
#
loop_
_entity.id
_entity.type
_entity.pdbx_description
1 polymer ?
#
loop_
_entity_poly.entity_id
_entity_poly.type
_entity_poly.pdbx_seq_one_letter_code
_entity_poly.pdbx_strand_id
1 'polypeptide(L)'
;LVKTFSLFGEDPKSTAGEDFFGVFNGFLNSFAESKGENVQMQKQKEEEERKAKSLAQQREKERQRSAAKKLMSDNLSAEDKRKSLSERSPGEFDDLISALRTGDVFGDEMTMFSKQGRKRTGKQRNAVNAPKKMSVIDRDRRVDQTAIAEML
;
A
#
# COMPACT_ATOMS: atom_id res chain seq x y z
N LEU A 1 -5.18 35.52 -40.38
CA LEU A 1 -6.47 35.34 -39.70
C LEU A 1 -7.58 35.01 -40.67
N VAL A 2 -7.91 35.86 -41.66
CA VAL A 2 -8.96 35.58 -42.68
C VAL A 2 -8.84 34.19 -43.31
N LYS A 3 -7.66 33.84 -43.87
CA LYS A 3 -7.41 32.50 -44.45
C LYS A 3 -7.53 31.36 -43.43
N THR A 4 -7.11 31.61 -42.19
CA THR A 4 -7.16 30.65 -41.10
C THR A 4 -8.61 30.36 -40.74
N PHE A 5 -9.44 31.39 -40.57
CA PHE A 5 -10.84 31.22 -40.17
C PHE A 5 -11.61 30.48 -41.27
N SER A 6 -11.43 30.87 -42.53
CA SER A 6 -12.04 30.16 -43.65
C SER A 6 -11.61 28.69 -43.76
N LEU A 7 -10.38 28.35 -43.36
CA LEU A 7 -9.92 26.95 -43.32
C LEU A 7 -10.66 26.11 -42.27
N PHE A 8 -11.05 26.75 -41.17
CA PHE A 8 -11.80 26.13 -40.07
C PHE A 8 -13.32 26.36 -40.18
N GLY A 9 -13.81 26.91 -41.29
CA GLY A 9 -15.24 27.16 -41.54
C GLY A 9 -15.83 28.37 -40.84
N GLU A 10 -14.98 29.23 -40.26
CA GLU A 10 -15.37 30.46 -39.55
C GLU A 10 -15.41 31.65 -40.52
N ASP A 11 -16.41 32.53 -40.36
CA ASP A 11 -16.47 33.80 -41.11
C ASP A 11 -15.59 34.86 -40.43
N PRO A 12 -14.53 35.35 -41.11
CA PRO A 12 -13.64 36.39 -40.59
C PRO A 12 -14.30 37.70 -40.19
N LYS A 13 -15.55 37.95 -40.65
CA LYS A 13 -16.31 39.16 -40.33
C LYS A 13 -17.21 38.99 -39.11
N SER A 14 -17.63 37.77 -38.79
CA SER A 14 -18.51 37.49 -37.66
C SER A 14 -17.75 37.04 -36.41
N THR A 15 -16.60 36.37 -36.60
CA THR A 15 -15.86 35.73 -35.51
C THR A 15 -14.67 36.60 -35.12
N ALA A 16 -14.55 36.94 -33.84
CA ALA A 16 -13.38 37.63 -33.32
C ALA A 16 -12.20 36.65 -33.17
N GLY A 17 -10.97 37.17 -33.27
CA GLY A 17 -9.78 36.33 -33.07
C GLY A 17 -9.69 35.73 -31.67
N GLU A 18 -10.12 36.47 -30.65
CA GLU A 18 -10.15 35.98 -29.28
C GLU A 18 -11.10 34.81 -29.11
N ASP A 19 -12.30 34.88 -29.69
CA ASP A 19 -13.27 33.79 -29.67
C ASP A 19 -12.74 32.57 -30.42
N PHE A 20 -12.18 32.76 -31.62
CA PHE A 20 -11.60 31.69 -32.42
C PHE A 20 -10.49 30.94 -31.67
N PHE A 21 -9.50 31.66 -31.13
CA PHE A 21 -8.39 31.03 -30.40
C PHE A 21 -8.78 30.57 -29.00
N GLY A 22 -9.82 31.14 -28.40
CA GLY A 22 -10.38 30.71 -27.13
C GLY A 22 -10.87 29.26 -27.18
N VAL A 23 -11.48 28.85 -28.30
CA VAL A 23 -11.88 27.45 -28.53
C VAL A 23 -10.67 26.52 -28.47
N PHE A 24 -9.59 26.84 -29.18
CA PHE A 24 -8.38 26.03 -29.16
C PHE A 24 -7.72 26.02 -27.78
N ASN A 25 -7.69 27.14 -27.07
CA ASN A 25 -7.13 27.20 -25.71
C ASN A 25 -7.94 26.31 -24.74
N GLY A 26 -9.28 26.38 -24.80
CA GLY A 26 -10.15 25.50 -24.02
C GLY A 26 -9.94 24.02 -24.35
N PHE A 27 -9.84 23.68 -25.64
CA PHE A 27 -9.54 22.33 -26.09
C PHE A 27 -8.18 21.83 -25.58
N LEU A 28 -7.12 22.64 -25.70
CA LEU A 28 -5.78 22.25 -25.27
C LEU A 28 -5.69 22.01 -23.76
N ASN A 29 -6.37 22.83 -22.96
CA ASN A 29 -6.46 22.64 -21.51
C ASN A 29 -7.18 21.32 -21.17
N SER A 30 -8.38 21.11 -21.73
CA SER A 30 -9.14 19.88 -21.52
C SER A 30 -8.41 18.64 -22.01
N PHE A 31 -7.68 18.74 -23.12
CA PHE A 31 -6.87 17.66 -23.66
C PHE A 31 -5.66 17.32 -22.76
N ALA A 32 -5.01 18.34 -22.18
CA ALA A 32 -3.93 18.15 -21.23
C ALA A 32 -4.42 17.47 -19.94
N GLU A 33 -5.57 17.90 -19.41
CA GLU A 33 -6.23 17.27 -18.26
C GLU A 33 -6.57 15.81 -18.55
N SER A 34 -7.24 15.55 -19.67
CA SER A 34 -7.64 14.19 -20.09
C SER A 34 -6.45 13.24 -20.22
N LYS A 35 -5.28 13.73 -20.66
CA LYS A 35 -4.05 12.92 -20.69
C LYS A 35 -3.60 12.52 -19.28
N GLY A 36 -3.63 13.45 -18.33
CA GLY A 36 -3.32 13.17 -16.93
C GLY A 36 -4.29 12.17 -16.32
N GLU A 37 -5.59 12.38 -16.54
CA GLU A 37 -6.65 11.48 -16.07
C GLU A 37 -6.51 10.07 -16.63
N ASN A 38 -6.20 9.91 -17.91
CA ASN A 38 -6.01 8.59 -18.53
C ASN A 38 -4.85 7.81 -17.88
N VAL A 39 -3.74 8.48 -17.58
CA VAL A 39 -2.60 7.87 -16.88
C VAL A 39 -3.00 7.46 -15.46
N GLN A 40 -3.72 8.32 -14.75
CA GLN A 40 -4.22 8.02 -13.41
C GLN A 40 -5.19 6.83 -13.41
N MET A 41 -6.13 6.80 -14.36
CA MET A 41 -7.10 5.72 -14.53
C MET A 41 -6.41 4.38 -14.82
N GLN A 42 -5.40 4.40 -15.69
CA GLN A 42 -4.61 3.20 -15.99
C GLN A 42 -3.89 2.67 -14.75
N LYS A 43 -3.27 3.58 -13.96
CA LYS A 43 -2.59 3.22 -12.71
C LYS A 43 -3.57 2.66 -11.66
N GLN A 44 -4.73 3.28 -11.50
CA GLN A 44 -5.77 2.80 -10.58
C GLN A 44 -6.26 1.40 -10.98
N LYS A 45 -6.50 1.18 -12.28
CA LYS A 45 -6.92 -0.13 -12.80
C LYS A 45 -5.88 -1.22 -12.52
N GLU A 46 -4.58 -0.92 -12.67
CA GLU A 46 -3.51 -1.86 -12.35
C GLU A 46 -3.40 -2.16 -10.85
N GLU A 47 -3.56 -1.14 -10.00
CA GLU A 47 -3.52 -1.30 -8.54
C GLU A 47 -4.71 -2.12 -8.03
N GLU A 48 -5.90 -1.86 -8.55
CA GLU A 48 -7.10 -2.64 -8.24
C GLU A 48 -6.98 -4.10 -8.70
N GLU A 49 -6.45 -4.35 -9.90
CA GLU A 49 -6.23 -5.71 -10.39
C GLU A 49 -5.21 -6.47 -9.53
N ARG A 50 -4.12 -5.79 -9.12
CA ARG A 50 -3.12 -6.37 -8.21
C ARG A 50 -3.73 -6.71 -6.86
N LYS A 51 -4.57 -5.84 -6.31
CA LYS A 51 -5.27 -6.06 -5.03
C LYS A 51 -6.27 -7.20 -5.13
N ALA A 52 -7.04 -7.27 -6.22
CA ALA A 52 -8.00 -8.35 -6.47
C ALA A 52 -7.30 -9.72 -6.59
N LYS A 53 -6.18 -9.81 -7.31
CA LYS A 53 -5.37 -11.05 -7.41
C LYS A 53 -4.86 -11.52 -6.05
N SER A 54 -4.33 -10.60 -5.23
CA SER A 54 -3.85 -10.94 -3.88
C SER A 54 -4.99 -11.47 -2.99
N LEU A 55 -6.15 -10.80 -3.01
CA LEU A 55 -7.29 -11.19 -2.20
C LEU A 55 -7.85 -12.56 -2.62
N ALA A 56 -7.90 -12.84 -3.92
CA ALA A 56 -8.34 -14.13 -4.45
C ALA A 56 -7.40 -15.27 -4.03
N GLN A 57 -6.08 -15.06 -4.12
CA GLN A 57 -5.10 -16.06 -3.69
C GLN A 57 -5.18 -16.34 -2.19
N GLN A 58 -5.40 -15.32 -1.36
CA GLN A 58 -5.50 -15.49 0.09
C GLN A 58 -6.78 -16.25 0.47
N ARG A 59 -7.92 -15.92 -0.16
CA ARG A 59 -9.17 -16.66 0.01
C ARG A 59 -9.05 -18.13 -0.38
N GLU A 60 -8.37 -18.45 -1.48
CA GLU A 60 -8.17 -19.84 -1.89
C GLU A 60 -7.27 -20.60 -0.91
N LYS A 61 -6.18 -19.99 -0.42
CA LYS A 61 -5.33 -20.60 0.62
C LYS A 61 -6.11 -20.86 1.92
N GLU A 62 -6.99 -19.94 2.32
CA GLU A 62 -7.83 -20.10 3.50
C GLU A 62 -8.87 -21.21 3.32
N ARG A 63 -9.46 -21.32 2.13
CA ARG A 63 -10.37 -22.42 1.78
C ARG A 63 -9.67 -23.77 1.82
N GLN A 64 -8.45 -23.87 1.30
CA GLN A 64 -7.66 -25.11 1.36
C GLN A 64 -7.27 -25.48 2.79
N ARG A 65 -6.86 -24.51 3.61
CA ARG A 65 -6.55 -24.73 5.03
C ARG A 65 -7.77 -25.20 5.82
N SER A 66 -8.93 -24.58 5.61
CA SER A 66 -10.17 -24.98 6.29
C SER A 66 -10.66 -26.36 5.84
N ALA A 67 -10.56 -26.68 4.53
CA ALA A 67 -10.86 -28.01 4.01
C ALA A 67 -9.93 -29.09 4.58
N ALA A 68 -8.61 -28.83 4.63
CA ALA A 68 -7.63 -29.75 5.22
C ALA A 68 -7.88 -29.98 6.72
N LYS A 69 -8.17 -28.92 7.48
CA LYS A 69 -8.56 -29.03 8.90
C LYS A 69 -9.82 -29.87 9.07
N LYS A 70 -10.82 -29.69 8.19
CA LYS A 70 -12.07 -30.46 8.25
C LYS A 70 -11.84 -31.94 7.95
N LEU A 71 -11.03 -32.27 6.95
CA LEU A 71 -10.69 -33.66 6.61
C LEU A 71 -9.85 -34.35 7.70
N MET A 72 -8.91 -33.64 8.34
CA MET A 72 -8.19 -34.17 9.51
C MET A 72 -9.13 -34.37 10.70
N SER A 73 -10.05 -33.44 10.93
CA SER A 73 -11.11 -33.58 11.93
C SER A 73 -12.00 -34.80 11.67
N ASP A 74 -12.39 -35.06 10.43
CA ASP A 74 -13.34 -36.12 10.10
C ASP A 74 -12.70 -37.52 10.06
N ASN A 75 -11.38 -37.61 9.81
CA ASN A 75 -10.63 -38.88 9.86
C ASN A 75 -10.17 -39.28 11.27
N LEU A 76 -10.30 -38.39 12.27
CA LEU A 76 -10.10 -38.77 13.67
C LEU A 76 -11.29 -39.59 14.13
N SER A 77 -11.04 -40.83 14.55
CA SER A 77 -12.06 -41.69 15.15
C SER A 77 -12.66 -41.00 16.38
N ALA A 78 -13.91 -41.34 16.73
CA ALA A 78 -14.55 -40.80 17.93
C ALA A 78 -13.76 -41.13 19.23
N GLU A 79 -12.94 -42.19 19.21
CA GLU A 79 -11.98 -42.52 20.26
C GLU A 79 -10.74 -41.61 20.22
N ASP A 80 -10.17 -41.30 19.05
CA ASP A 80 -9.04 -40.38 18.91
C ASP A 80 -9.40 -38.92 19.25
N LYS A 81 -10.63 -38.47 18.95
CA LYS A 81 -11.14 -37.15 19.38
C LYS A 81 -11.27 -37.05 20.90
N ARG A 82 -11.69 -38.13 21.57
CA ARG A 82 -11.78 -38.18 23.04
C ARG A 82 -10.39 -38.28 23.66
N LYS A 83 -9.46 -38.98 23.01
CA LYS A 83 -8.06 -39.08 23.44
C LYS A 83 -7.32 -37.76 23.27
N SER A 84 -7.52 -37.00 22.18
CA SER A 84 -6.91 -35.67 22.01
C SER A 84 -7.44 -34.61 22.98
N LEU A 85 -8.69 -34.75 23.45
CA LEU A 85 -9.25 -33.94 24.53
C LEU A 85 -8.67 -34.31 25.90
N SER A 86 -8.27 -35.56 26.09
CA SER A 86 -7.74 -36.10 27.35
C SER A 86 -6.21 -36.08 27.44
N GLU A 87 -5.52 -36.00 26.32
CA GLU A 87 -4.06 -36.10 26.18
C GLU A 87 -3.59 -34.80 25.50
N ARG A 88 -3.67 -33.69 26.25
CA ARG A 88 -3.02 -32.42 25.89
C ARG A 88 -1.54 -32.71 25.64
N SER A 89 -1.17 -32.82 24.38
CA SER A 89 0.18 -33.16 23.99
C SER A 89 1.13 -32.03 24.46
N PRO A 90 2.28 -32.34 25.07
CA PRO A 90 3.21 -31.31 25.52
C PRO A 90 3.67 -30.48 24.32
N GLY A 91 3.13 -29.28 24.17
CA GLY A 91 3.33 -28.40 23.01
C GLY A 91 2.08 -27.64 22.58
N GLU A 92 0.87 -28.17 22.83
CA GLU A 92 -0.38 -27.49 22.44
C GLU A 92 -0.57 -26.16 23.18
N PHE A 93 -0.13 -26.09 24.44
CA PHE A 93 -0.10 -24.84 25.18
C PHE A 93 0.90 -23.84 24.59
N ASP A 94 2.04 -24.31 24.08
CA ASP A 94 3.05 -23.44 23.45
C ASP A 94 2.59 -22.92 22.08
N ASP A 95 1.82 -23.71 21.33
CA ASP A 95 1.17 -23.27 20.10
C ASP A 95 0.12 -22.17 20.38
N LEU A 96 -0.68 -22.33 21.43
CA LEU A 96 -1.63 -21.30 21.86
C LEU A 96 -0.92 -20.03 22.35
N ILE A 97 0.16 -20.18 23.12
CA ILE A 97 0.97 -19.07 23.63
C ILE A 97 1.70 -18.35 22.49
N SER A 98 2.26 -19.08 21.53
CA SER A 98 2.96 -18.52 20.38
C SER A 98 2.00 -17.74 19.48
N ALA A 99 0.79 -18.24 19.23
CA ALA A 99 -0.26 -17.52 18.50
C ALA A 99 -0.67 -16.21 19.22
N LEU A 100 -0.80 -16.23 20.54
CA LEU A 100 -1.08 -15.03 21.35
C LEU A 100 0.09 -14.04 21.33
N ARG A 101 1.33 -14.53 21.34
CA ARG A 101 2.54 -13.72 21.34
C ARG A 101 2.82 -13.09 19.97
N THR A 102 2.54 -13.81 18.89
CA THR A 102 2.63 -13.30 17.51
C THR A 102 1.44 -12.42 17.15
N GLY A 103 0.33 -12.53 17.88
CA GLY A 103 -0.91 -11.79 17.65
C GLY A 103 -1.77 -12.39 16.54
N ASP A 104 -1.45 -13.58 16.04
CA ASP A 104 -2.18 -14.28 14.96
C ASP A 104 -3.64 -14.57 15.34
N VAL A 105 -3.92 -14.70 16.65
CA VAL A 105 -5.28 -14.90 17.19
C VAL A 105 -6.21 -13.71 16.95
N PHE A 106 -5.67 -12.52 16.73
CA PHE A 106 -6.45 -11.28 16.62
C PHE A 106 -6.69 -10.83 15.17
N GLY A 107 -6.24 -11.61 14.18
CA GLY A 107 -6.37 -11.27 12.76
C GLY A 107 -5.77 -9.91 12.38
N ASP A 108 -6.02 -9.47 11.15
CA ASP A 108 -5.48 -8.21 10.62
C ASP A 108 -6.06 -6.95 11.30
N GLU A 109 -7.18 -7.06 12.02
CA GLU A 109 -7.87 -5.94 12.66
C GLU A 109 -7.04 -5.32 13.81
N MET A 110 -6.36 -6.12 14.63
CA MET A 110 -5.50 -5.61 15.72
C MET A 110 -4.16 -5.06 15.24
N THR A 111 -3.70 -5.43 14.04
CA THR A 111 -2.50 -4.85 13.43
C THR A 111 -2.71 -3.37 13.05
N MET A 112 -3.96 -2.97 12.81
CA MET A 112 -4.34 -1.59 12.52
C MET A 112 -4.28 -0.72 13.79
N PHE A 113 -4.78 -1.23 14.91
CA PHE A 113 -4.77 -0.53 16.20
C PHE A 113 -3.37 -0.47 16.84
N SER A 114 -2.55 -1.51 16.70
CA SER A 114 -1.18 -1.54 17.23
C SER A 114 -0.20 -0.63 16.48
N LYS A 115 -0.48 -0.31 15.20
CA LYS A 115 0.27 0.68 14.42
C LYS A 115 -0.03 2.13 14.84
N GLN A 116 -1.21 2.41 15.39
CA GLN A 116 -1.56 3.74 15.91
C GLN A 116 -1.00 4.00 17.32
N GLY A 117 -0.69 2.95 18.11
CA GLY A 117 -0.24 3.07 19.50
C GLY A 117 1.27 3.17 19.75
N ARG A 118 2.14 3.04 18.72
CA ARG A 118 3.61 3.12 18.89
C ARG A 118 4.17 4.55 18.91
N LYS A 119 3.39 5.51 19.39
CA LYS A 119 3.92 6.78 19.90
C LYS A 119 3.47 6.90 21.35
N ARG A 120 4.46 7.03 22.24
CA ARG A 120 4.35 7.35 23.68
C ARG A 120 4.25 6.14 24.60
N THR A 121 5.40 5.58 24.96
CA THR A 121 5.86 5.56 26.36
C THR A 121 7.36 5.32 26.36
N GLY A 122 8.11 6.35 26.73
CA GLY A 122 9.54 6.22 26.99
C GLY A 122 9.75 5.40 28.25
N LYS A 123 10.63 4.39 28.17
CA LYS A 123 11.30 3.83 29.33
C LYS A 123 12.80 3.89 29.05
N GLN A 124 13.45 4.83 29.73
CA GLN A 124 14.90 4.99 29.75
C GLN A 124 15.56 3.68 30.20
N ARG A 125 16.58 3.24 29.45
CA ARG A 125 17.68 2.46 30.01
C ARG A 125 18.97 3.03 29.45
N ASN A 126 19.83 3.44 30.37
CA ASN A 126 21.19 3.92 30.13
C ASN A 126 21.97 2.92 29.26
N ALA A 127 22.58 3.42 28.19
CA ALA A 127 23.74 2.80 27.56
C ALA A 127 24.72 3.92 27.21
N VAL A 128 25.76 4.01 28.02
CA VAL A 128 26.93 4.88 27.88
C VAL A 128 27.67 4.50 26.59
N ASN A 129 28.00 5.50 25.79
CA ASN A 129 28.96 5.51 24.67
C ASN A 129 28.99 4.28 23.75
N ALA A 130 28.14 4.29 22.72
CA ALA A 130 28.39 3.57 21.48
C ALA A 130 28.31 4.56 20.31
N PRO A 131 29.30 4.60 19.39
CA PRO A 131 29.21 5.46 18.22
C PRO A 131 28.04 4.95 17.36
N LYS A 132 27.03 5.80 17.15
CA LYS A 132 25.95 5.54 16.21
C LYS A 132 26.58 5.29 14.84
N LYS A 133 26.52 4.05 14.34
CA LYS A 133 26.83 3.77 12.94
C LYS A 133 25.83 4.54 12.07
N MET A 134 26.27 5.66 11.51
CA MET A 134 25.45 6.47 10.62
C MET A 134 25.16 5.68 9.34
N SER A 135 23.91 5.77 8.88
CA SER A 135 23.53 5.23 7.58
C SER A 135 24.34 5.93 6.48
N VAL A 136 24.59 5.24 5.36
CA VAL A 136 25.30 5.81 4.20
C VAL A 136 24.61 7.09 3.71
N ILE A 137 23.28 7.12 3.82
CA ILE A 137 22.42 8.24 3.41
C ILE A 137 22.63 9.49 4.29
N ASP A 138 22.86 9.30 5.58
CA ASP A 138 23.13 10.41 6.50
C ASP A 138 24.55 10.98 6.36
N ARG A 139 25.49 10.19 5.82
CA ARG A 139 26.85 10.65 5.51
C ARG A 139 26.86 11.63 4.35
N ASP A 140 26.17 11.30 3.26
CA ASP A 140 26.18 12.12 2.04
C ASP A 140 25.51 13.48 2.27
N ARG A 141 24.43 13.54 3.05
CA ARG A 141 23.78 14.82 3.41
C ARG A 141 24.65 15.78 4.19
N ARG A 142 25.59 15.27 4.99
CA ARG A 142 26.48 16.12 5.78
C ARG A 142 27.59 16.70 4.92
N VAL A 143 28.10 15.93 3.95
CA VAL A 143 29.13 16.40 3.01
C VAL A 143 28.60 17.58 2.20
N ASP A 144 27.38 17.51 1.69
CA ASP A 144 26.76 18.61 0.94
C ASP A 144 26.56 19.88 1.78
N GLN A 145 26.12 19.76 3.03
CA GLN A 145 25.94 20.93 3.89
C GLN A 145 27.26 21.58 4.31
N THR A 146 28.33 20.79 4.46
CA THR A 146 29.66 21.33 4.81
C THR A 146 30.29 22.04 3.61
N ALA A 147 30.11 21.49 2.40
CA ALA A 147 30.57 22.13 1.16
C ALA A 147 29.84 23.44 0.84
N ILE A 148 28.54 23.55 1.20
CA ILE A 148 27.77 24.79 1.05
C ILE A 148 28.20 25.85 2.08
N ALA A 149 28.57 25.44 3.29
CA ALA A 149 29.00 26.36 4.34
C ALA A 149 30.42 26.94 4.12
N GLU A 150 31.27 26.29 3.33
CA GLU A 150 32.60 26.80 2.96
C GLU A 150 32.57 27.72 1.71
N MET A 151 31.41 27.87 1.05
CA MET A 151 31.21 28.76 -0.11
C MET A 151 30.51 30.10 0.22
N LEU A 152 30.28 30.39 1.51
CA LEU A 152 29.77 31.67 2.02
C LEU A 152 30.80 32.32 2.94
#